data_AF-A0ABD5NY35-F1
#
_entry.id   AF-A0ABD5NY35-F1
#
_cell.length_a   1.000
_cell.length_b   1.000
_cell.length_c   1.000
_cell.angle_alpha   90.00
_cell.angle_beta   90.00
_cell.angle_gamma   90.00
#
_symmetry.space_group_name_H-M   'P 1'
#
loop_
_entity.id
_entity.type
_entity.pdbx_description
1 polymer ?
#
loop_
_entity_poly.entity_id
_entity_poly.type
_entity_poly.pdbx_seq_one_letter_code
_entity_poly.pdbx_strand_id
1 'polypeptide(L)' 'MRKITHPFGLLAVASLGALFLLVAGAGAIAVWASLNDTWRHFFLMEQTFATLTPIVLGVAAVAVITSLAAILRSGSRND' A
#
# COMPACT_ATOMS: atom_id res chain seq x y z
N MET A 1 31.50 4.79 9.28
CA MET A 1 30.59 4.40 8.19
C MET A 1 29.37 5.32 8.20
N ARG A 2 29.29 6.33 7.31
CA ARG A 2 28.05 7.10 7.14
C ARG A 2 27.05 6.20 6.41
N LYS A 3 25.97 5.78 7.07
CA LYS A 3 24.82 5.17 6.39
C LYS A 3 24.27 6.23 5.45
N ILE A 4 24.45 6.06 4.15
CA ILE A 4 23.77 6.86 3.14
C ILE A 4 22.32 6.41 3.21
N THR A 5 21.55 7.05 4.08
CA THR A 5 20.11 6.86 4.13
C THR A 5 19.57 7.49 2.85
N HIS A 6 19.02 6.69 1.94
CA HIS A 6 18.24 7.19 0.82
C HIS A 6 16.80 7.36 1.32
N PRO A 7 16.42 8.52 1.90
CA PRO A 7 15.13 8.68 2.57
C PRO A 7 13.96 8.38 1.63
N PHE A 8 14.09 8.76 0.35
CA PHE A 8 13.08 8.49 -0.69
C PHE A 8 13.00 7.01 -1.06
N GLY A 9 14.13 6.31 -1.17
CA GLY A 9 14.14 4.88 -1.43
C GLY A 9 13.55 4.08 -0.26
N LEU A 10 13.85 4.49 0.98
CA LEU A 10 13.27 3.89 2.18
C LEU A 10 11.76 4.12 2.25
N LEU A 11 11.28 5.33 1.94
CA LEU A 11 9.86 5.67 1.88
C LEU A 11 9.12 4.89 0.78
N ALA A 12 9.73 4.73 -0.39
CA ALA A 12 9.15 3.95 -1.49
C ALA A 12 8.99 2.47 -1.10
N VAL A 13 10.03 1.86 -0.51
CA VAL A 13 9.96 0.46 -0.05
C VAL A 13 8.95 0.29 1.09
N ALA A 14 8.92 1.23 2.04
CA ALA A 14 7.97 1.19 3.15
C ALA A 14 6.51 1.34 2.69
N SER A 15 6.25 2.25 1.75
CA SER A 15 4.90 2.45 1.19
C SER A 15 4.43 1.26 0.36
N LEU A 16 5.32 0.66 -0.45
CA LEU A 16 5.04 -0.61 -1.13
C LEU A 16 4.75 -1.74 -0.14
N GLY A 17 5.57 -1.88 0.92
CA GLY A 17 5.35 -2.88 1.96
C GLY A 17 3.99 -2.70 2.67
N ALA A 18 3.64 -1.46 3.02
CA ALA A 18 2.33 -1.14 3.59
C ALA A 18 1.18 -1.48 2.63
N LEU A 19 1.35 -1.19 1.33
CA LEU A 19 0.36 -1.52 0.30
C LEU A 19 0.13 -3.03 0.21
N PHE A 20 1.21 -3.82 0.18
CA PHE A 20 1.11 -5.29 0.17
C PHE A 20 0.40 -5.84 1.40
N LEU A 21 0.69 -5.31 2.58
CA LEU A 21 0.02 -5.73 3.82
C LEU A 21 -1.48 -5.38 3.81
N LEU A 22 -1.84 -4.20 3.30
CA LEU A 22 -3.25 -3.81 3.16
C LEU A 22 -4.00 -4.75 2.21
N VAL A 23 -3.40 -5.06 1.05
CA VAL A 23 -4.00 -5.97 0.06
C VAL A 23 -4.11 -7.40 0.61
N ALA A 24 -3.08 -7.89 1.28
CA ALA A 24 -3.10 -9.21 1.92
C ALA A 24 -4.15 -9.30 3.02
N GLY A 25 -4.29 -8.27 3.85
CA GLY A 25 -5.33 -8.18 4.89
C GLY A 25 -6.74 -8.17 4.28
N ALA A 26 -6.96 -7.39 3.23
CA ALA A 26 -8.23 -7.36 2.51
C ALA A 26 -8.59 -8.74 1.92
N GLY A 27 -7.61 -9.42 1.31
CA GLY A 27 -7.76 -10.79 0.80
C GLY A 27 -8.10 -11.80 1.90
N ALA A 28 -7.44 -11.72 3.06
CA ALA A 28 -7.74 -12.59 4.19
C ALA A 28 -9.19 -12.43 4.70
N ILE A 29 -9.69 -11.19 4.74
CA ILE A 29 -11.09 -10.90 5.12
C ILE A 29 -12.07 -11.46 4.09
N ALA A 30 -11.75 -11.34 2.80
CA ALA A 30 -12.56 -11.92 1.73
C ALA A 30 -12.67 -13.45 1.84
N VAL A 31 -11.53 -14.13 2.07
CA VAL A 31 -11.50 -15.59 2.26
C VAL A 31 -12.28 -15.98 3.52
N TRP A 32 -12.09 -15.27 4.62
CA TRP A 32 -12.81 -15.54 5.87
C TRP A 32 -14.33 -15.36 5.73
N ALA A 33 -14.77 -14.31 5.01
CA ALA A 33 -16.18 -14.10 4.74
C ALA A 33 -16.78 -15.22 3.87
N SER A 34 -16.04 -15.65 2.83
CA SER A 34 -16.45 -16.76 1.96
C SER A 34 -16.54 -18.11 2.71
N LEU A 35 -15.70 -18.33 3.74
CA LEU A 35 -15.73 -19.56 4.53
C LEU A 35 -16.91 -19.62 5.52
N ASN A 36 -17.41 -18.47 5.98
CA ASN A 36 -18.53 -18.39 6.93
C ASN A 36 -19.90 -18.25 6.24
N ASP A 37 -19.91 -18.05 4.92
CA ASP A 37 -21.03 -18.10 3.98
C ASP A 37 -22.39 -17.62 4.54
N THR A 38 -22.35 -16.47 5.21
CA THR A 38 -23.52 -15.86 5.82
C THR A 38 -23.61 -14.41 5.39
N TRP A 39 -24.83 -13.95 5.12
CA TRP A 39 -25.14 -12.59 4.67
C TRP A 39 -24.48 -11.49 5.53
N ARG A 40 -24.37 -11.72 6.84
CA ARG A 40 -23.71 -10.78 7.76
C ARG A 40 -22.21 -10.64 7.51
N HIS A 41 -21.54 -11.71 7.09
CA HIS A 41 -20.10 -11.71 6.79
C HIS A 41 -19.79 -11.04 5.46
N PHE A 42 -20.66 -11.21 4.46
CA PHE A 42 -20.56 -10.45 3.19
C PHE A 42 -20.76 -8.94 3.42
N PHE A 43 -21.70 -8.54 4.27
CA PHE A 43 -21.91 -7.13 4.61
C PHE A 43 -20.70 -6.52 5.34
N LEU A 44 -20.12 -7.26 6.29
CA LEU A 44 -18.89 -6.85 6.97
C LEU A 44 -17.71 -6.77 6.00
N MET A 45 -17.63 -7.67 5.01
CA MET A 45 -16.63 -7.62 3.95
C MET A 45 -16.79 -6.33 3.13
N GLU A 46 -17.98 -6.04 2.62
CA GLU A 46 -18.26 -4.80 1.86
C GLU A 46 -17.91 -3.55 2.66
N GLN A 47 -18.29 -3.48 3.93
CA GLN A 47 -17.99 -2.35 4.80
C GLN A 47 -16.48 -2.20 5.05
N THR A 48 -15.76 -3.32 5.17
CA THR A 48 -14.30 -3.32 5.31
C THR A 48 -13.64 -2.84 4.02
N PHE A 49 -14.07 -3.32 2.85
CA PHE A 49 -13.56 -2.85 1.55
C PHE A 49 -13.86 -1.38 1.31
N ALA A 50 -15.05 -0.90 1.67
CA ALA A 50 -15.40 0.52 1.57
C ALA A 50 -14.46 1.42 2.40
N THR A 51 -13.99 0.92 3.55
CA THR A 51 -13.05 1.64 4.42
C THR A 51 -11.60 1.49 3.95
N LEU A 52 -11.20 0.30 3.48
CA LEU A 52 -9.84 0.03 2.99
C LEU A 52 -9.54 0.72 1.67
N THR A 53 -10.52 0.86 0.78
CA THR A 53 -10.36 1.45 -0.55
C THR A 53 -9.71 2.84 -0.52
N PRO A 54 -10.23 3.84 0.23
CA PRO A 54 -9.61 5.16 0.28
C PRO A 54 -8.20 5.13 0.89
N ILE A 55 -7.95 4.25 1.85
CA ILE A 55 -6.62 4.09 2.49
C ILE A 55 -5.62 3.54 1.47
N VAL A 56 -5.97 2.47 0.77
CA VAL A 56 -5.16 1.86 -0.29
C VAL A 56 -4.87 2.87 -1.40
N LEU A 57 -5.86 3.65 -1.82
CA LEU A 57 -5.69 4.73 -2.80
C LEU A 57 -4.69 5.79 -2.32
N GLY A 58 -4.80 6.23 -1.07
CA GLY A 58 -3.87 7.18 -0.47
C GLY A 58 -2.43 6.64 -0.42
N VAL A 59 -2.25 5.41 0.04
CA VAL A 59 -0.92 4.76 0.10
C VAL A 59 -0.34 4.55 -1.30
N ALA A 60 -1.16 4.15 -2.28
CA ALA A 60 -0.75 4.00 -3.67
C ALA A 60 -0.31 5.33 -4.28
N ALA A 61 -1.06 6.42 -4.04
CA ALA A 61 -0.67 7.75 -4.51
C ALA A 61 0.69 8.20 -3.92
N VAL A 62 0.90 7.98 -2.62
CA VAL A 62 2.19 8.28 -1.96
C VAL A 62 3.32 7.43 -2.54
N ALA A 63 3.09 6.14 -2.78
CA ALA A 63 4.09 5.25 -3.38
C ALA A 63 4.48 5.71 -4.79
N VAL A 64 3.51 6.14 -5.61
CA VAL A 64 3.76 6.68 -6.95
C VAL A 64 4.55 7.99 -6.89
N ILE A 65 4.13 8.94 -6.05
CA ILE A 65 4.80 10.24 -5.91
C ILE A 65 6.24 10.07 -5.42
N THR A 66 6.46 9.23 -4.41
CA THR A 66 7.80 8.99 -3.86
C THR A 66 8.71 8.27 -4.86
N SER A 67 8.17 7.33 -5.64
CA SER A 67 8.92 6.65 -6.71
C SER A 67 9.31 7.60 -7.84
N LEU A 68 8.39 8.44 -8.31
CA LEU A 68 8.67 9.48 -9.31
C LEU A 68 9.72 10.48 -8.82
N ALA A 69 9.61 10.95 -7.58
CA ALA A 69 10.57 11.86 -6.97
C ALA A 69 11.98 11.25 -6.89
N ALA A 70 12.07 9.94 -6.58
CA ALA A 70 13.34 9.23 -6.57
C ALA A 70 13.98 9.15 -7.98
N ILE A 71 13.17 8.88 -9.02
CA ILE A 71 13.63 8.83 -10.41
C ILE A 71 14.14 10.21 -10.87
N LEU A 72 13.34 11.27 -10.70
CA LEU A 72 13.72 12.63 -11.09
C LEU A 72 15.01 13.09 -10.41
N ARG A 73 15.20 12.75 -9.13
CA ARG A 73 16.42 13.09 -8.40
C ARG A 73 17.64 12.29 -8.85
N SER A 74 17.46 11.07 -9.35
CA SER A 74 18.55 10.29 -9.95
C SER A 74 18.98 10.86 -11.31
N GLY A 75 18.03 11.33 -12.13
CA GLY A 75 18.30 11.96 -13.43
C GLY A 75 19.07 13.27 -13.29
N SER A 76 18.63 14.17 -12.41
CA SER A 76 19.28 15.47 -12.15
C SER A 76 20.73 15.38 -11.63
N ARG A 77 21.18 14.22 -11.15
CA ARG A 77 22.53 14.04 -10.61
C ARG A 77 23.55 13.60 -11.67
N ASN A 78 23.08 13.22 -12.86
CA ASN A 78 23.91 12.69 -13.95
C ASN A 78 24.23 13.73 -15.03
N ASP A 79 23.71 14.95 -14.91
CA ASP A 79 24.08 16.15 -15.67
C ASP A 79 25.11 16.98 -14.89
#